data_AF-A0A3D2J9C4-F1
#
_entry.id   AF-A0A3D2J9C4-F1
#
_cell.length_a   1.000
_cell.length_b   1.000
_cell.length_c   1.000
_cell.angle_alpha   90.00
_cell.angle_beta   90.00
_cell.angle_gamma   90.00
#
_symmetry.space_group_name_H-M   'P 1'
#
loop_
_entity.id
_entity.type
_entity.pdbx_description
1 polymer ?
#
loop_
_entity_poly.entity_id
_entity_poly.type
_entity_poly.pdbx_seq_one_letter_code
_entity_poly.pdbx_strand_id
1 'polypeptide(L)'
;MSIEIARRILEASKQRARELRSPVSIAIVDAGGHLVLFERMMSPYGWATGNISIAKANTAVMFNQPTDAVAQWGASIPGFASSMATMTEGKFIMAGGGWPIRSGGITIGGIGVSGGNAPGRDDEIARAGIAVLNTPNIAPQQQSVPSAPAQPPLSYVQPGVSSYLSPSGSPSPVAQPPDNKTVDFSRQFGQSGQQGQPGQSLSQSFDPQATVSNVNNASSTPNDPSNDDPYNPYVQPYSSERYNQDRSEGQS
;
A
#
# COMPACT_ATOMS: atom_id res chain seq x y z
N MET A 1 10.42 -12.25 -11.93
CA MET A 1 11.43 -11.34 -11.35
C MET A 1 12.11 -12.03 -10.17
N SER A 2 13.42 -11.83 -9.94
CA SER A 2 14.10 -12.39 -8.77
C SER A 2 13.87 -11.54 -7.51
N ILE A 3 13.99 -12.15 -6.33
CA ILE A 3 13.80 -11.45 -5.05
C ILE A 3 14.87 -10.37 -4.82
N GLU A 4 16.08 -10.57 -5.35
CA GLU A 4 17.19 -9.61 -5.25
C GLU A 4 16.89 -8.33 -6.02
N ILE A 5 16.30 -8.44 -7.22
CA ILE A 5 15.84 -7.29 -8.01
C ILE A 5 14.77 -6.53 -7.23
N ALA A 6 13.78 -7.24 -6.68
CA ALA A 6 12.71 -6.62 -5.90
C ALA A 6 13.27 -5.88 -4.67
N ARG A 7 14.20 -6.49 -3.93
CA ARG A 7 14.86 -5.84 -2.77
C ARG A 7 15.61 -4.57 -3.16
N ARG A 8 16.36 -4.58 -4.27
CA ARG A 8 17.10 -3.40 -4.75
C ARG A 8 16.16 -2.23 -5.06
N ILE A 9 15.05 -2.52 -5.75
CA ILE A 9 14.03 -1.52 -6.10
C ILE A 9 13.37 -0.97 -4.83
N LEU A 10 13.02 -1.86 -3.89
CA LEU A 10 12.42 -1.47 -2.61
C LEU A 10 13.35 -0.54 -1.82
N GLU A 11 14.63 -0.91 -1.66
CA GLU A 11 15.59 -0.10 -0.89
C GLU A 11 15.84 1.28 -1.51
N ALA A 12 15.91 1.38 -2.83
CA ALA A 12 16.04 2.66 -3.52
C ALA A 12 14.78 3.53 -3.34
N SER A 13 13.60 2.93 -3.41
CA SER A 13 12.32 3.61 -3.15
C SER A 13 12.26 4.11 -1.69
N LYS A 14 12.66 3.26 -0.73
CA LYS A 14 12.73 3.61 0.69
C LYS A 14 13.69 4.77 0.94
N GLN A 15 14.83 4.76 0.28
CA GLN A 15 15.81 5.83 0.38
C GLN A 15 15.23 7.15 -0.11
N ARG A 16 14.57 7.15 -1.28
CA ARG A 16 13.91 8.35 -1.78
C ARG A 16 12.79 8.82 -0.85
N ALA A 17 11.98 7.91 -0.33
CA ALA A 17 10.92 8.24 0.63
C ALA A 17 11.48 8.91 1.90
N ARG A 18 12.63 8.44 2.41
CA ARG A 18 13.34 9.06 3.54
C ARG A 18 13.82 10.47 3.25
N GLU A 19 14.45 10.68 2.09
CA GLU A 19 14.92 12.00 1.67
C GLU A 19 13.78 13.01 1.57
N LEU A 20 12.63 12.56 1.08
CA LEU A 20 11.42 13.38 0.93
C LEU A 20 10.60 13.48 2.23
N ARG A 21 10.96 12.75 3.28
CA ARG A 21 10.16 12.60 4.52
C ARG A 21 8.70 12.25 4.22
N SER A 22 8.49 11.36 3.24
CA SER A 22 7.18 10.99 2.73
C SER A 22 6.75 9.65 3.30
N PRO A 23 5.66 9.58 4.09
CA PRO A 23 5.26 8.35 4.75
C PRO A 23 4.42 7.49 3.80
N VAL A 24 5.06 6.51 3.14
CA VAL A 24 4.44 5.72 2.06
C VAL A 24 4.39 4.22 2.36
N SER A 25 3.41 3.54 1.77
CA SER A 25 3.43 2.11 1.54
C SER A 25 4.01 1.83 0.14
N ILE A 26 4.91 0.86 0.05
CA ILE A 26 5.57 0.44 -1.19
C ILE A 26 5.29 -1.04 -1.39
N ALA A 27 4.73 -1.40 -2.55
CA ALA A 27 4.45 -2.76 -2.95
C ALA A 27 5.19 -3.11 -4.24
N ILE A 28 5.68 -4.34 -4.32
CA ILE A 28 6.28 -4.91 -5.52
C ILE A 28 5.58 -6.23 -5.83
N VAL A 29 5.11 -6.38 -7.07
CA VAL A 29 4.45 -7.59 -7.58
C VAL A 29 5.27 -8.23 -8.70
N ASP A 30 5.10 -9.53 -8.94
CA ASP A 30 5.65 -10.22 -10.09
C ASP A 30 4.83 -9.97 -11.37
N ALA A 31 5.25 -10.56 -12.50
CA ALA A 31 4.57 -10.41 -13.78
C ALA A 31 3.15 -11.00 -13.80
N GLY A 32 2.81 -11.88 -12.86
CA GLY A 32 1.47 -12.42 -12.66
C GLY A 32 0.60 -11.57 -11.72
N GLY A 33 1.13 -10.49 -11.15
CA GLY A 33 0.44 -9.64 -10.19
C GLY A 33 0.45 -10.17 -8.75
N HIS A 34 1.28 -11.17 -8.44
CA HIS A 34 1.41 -11.68 -7.08
C HIS A 34 2.36 -10.80 -6.27
N LEU A 35 2.00 -10.51 -5.02
CA LEU A 35 2.83 -9.71 -4.12
C LEU A 35 4.14 -10.43 -3.82
N VAL A 36 5.26 -9.74 -4.07
CA VAL A 36 6.62 -10.24 -3.83
C VAL A 36 7.23 -9.58 -2.60
N LEU A 37 7.10 -8.26 -2.49
CA LEU A 37 7.56 -7.47 -1.34
C LEU A 37 6.58 -6.36 -1.02
N PHE A 38 6.52 -6.02 0.26
CA PHE A 38 5.71 -4.92 0.76
C PHE A 38 6.40 -4.28 1.96
N GLU A 39 6.42 -2.95 2.02
CA GLU A 39 6.86 -2.21 3.20
C GLU A 39 5.97 -0.99 3.44
N ARG A 40 5.53 -0.82 4.69
CA ARG A 40 4.80 0.37 5.16
C ARG A 40 5.74 1.24 5.98
N MET A 41 6.08 2.42 5.48
CA MET A 41 7.11 3.29 6.06
C MET A 41 6.53 4.49 6.79
N MET A 42 7.15 4.86 7.91
CA MET A 42 6.92 6.14 8.61
C MET A 42 5.46 6.41 8.97
N SER A 43 4.66 5.36 9.18
CA SER A 43 3.23 5.45 9.48
C SER A 43 2.46 6.33 8.46
N PRO A 44 2.23 5.85 7.22
CA PRO A 44 1.47 6.57 6.19
C PRO A 44 0.09 6.97 6.70
N TYR A 45 -0.32 8.20 6.38
CA TYR A 45 -1.68 8.66 6.60
C TYR A 45 -2.65 7.79 5.78
N GLY A 46 -3.69 7.27 6.43
CA GLY A 46 -4.67 6.41 5.79
C GLY A 46 -4.29 4.92 5.84
N TRP A 47 -5.18 4.12 6.42
CA TRP A 47 -5.03 2.66 6.51
C TRP A 47 -4.96 2.00 5.12
N ALA A 48 -5.70 2.54 4.15
CA ALA A 48 -5.84 1.98 2.80
C ALA A 48 -4.58 2.05 1.92
N THR A 49 -3.55 2.82 2.29
CA THR A 49 -2.32 2.99 1.49
C THR A 49 -1.64 1.66 1.14
N GLY A 50 -1.73 0.66 2.02
CA GLY A 50 -1.23 -0.69 1.74
C GLY A 50 -1.91 -1.30 0.50
N ASN A 51 -3.23 -1.42 0.54
CA ASN A 51 -4.03 -1.97 -0.56
C ASN A 51 -3.89 -1.12 -1.84
N ILE A 52 -3.86 0.21 -1.73
CA ILE A 52 -3.69 1.12 -2.87
C ILE A 52 -2.32 0.90 -3.53
N SER A 53 -1.24 0.76 -2.76
CA SER A 53 0.09 0.49 -3.33
C SER A 53 0.13 -0.84 -4.10
N ILE A 54 -0.52 -1.88 -3.58
CA ILE A 54 -0.64 -3.19 -4.26
C ILE A 54 -1.47 -3.05 -5.55
N ALA A 55 -2.59 -2.34 -5.50
CA ALA A 55 -3.45 -2.11 -6.68
C ALA A 55 -2.73 -1.30 -7.77
N LYS A 56 -1.93 -0.30 -7.41
CA LYS A 56 -1.11 0.46 -8.37
C LYS A 56 -0.06 -0.43 -9.03
N ALA A 57 0.63 -1.28 -8.27
CA ALA A 57 1.61 -2.22 -8.80
C ALA A 57 0.97 -3.21 -9.80
N ASN A 58 -0.18 -3.76 -9.43
CA ASN A 58 -0.97 -4.65 -10.29
C ASN A 58 -1.46 -3.96 -11.56
N THR A 59 -1.99 -2.75 -11.45
CA THR A 59 -2.43 -1.96 -12.60
C THR A 59 -1.27 -1.73 -13.58
N ALA A 60 -0.08 -1.43 -13.05
CA ALA A 60 1.09 -1.21 -13.88
C ALA A 60 1.53 -2.45 -14.66
N VAL A 61 1.44 -3.64 -14.06
CA VAL A 61 1.70 -4.92 -14.74
C VAL A 61 0.61 -5.21 -15.77
N MET A 62 -0.65 -5.11 -15.36
CA MET A 62 -1.83 -5.45 -16.17
C MET A 62 -1.86 -4.71 -17.50
N PHE A 63 -1.56 -3.41 -17.49
CA PHE A 63 -1.55 -2.57 -18.68
C PHE A 63 -0.17 -2.39 -19.29
N ASN A 64 0.87 -2.93 -18.65
CA ASN A 64 2.25 -2.69 -19.03
C ASN A 64 2.53 -1.18 -19.20
N GLN A 65 2.00 -0.35 -18.31
CA GLN A 65 2.06 1.12 -18.40
C GLN A 65 2.12 1.75 -17.00
N PRO A 66 2.69 2.96 -16.85
CA PRO A 66 2.55 3.71 -15.61
C PRO A 66 1.07 3.97 -15.31
N THR A 67 0.68 3.96 -14.03
CA THR A 67 -0.73 4.11 -13.65
C THR A 67 -1.33 5.47 -14.02
N ASP A 68 -0.52 6.52 -14.11
CA ASP A 68 -0.95 7.82 -14.63
C ASP A 68 -1.28 7.79 -16.13
N ALA A 69 -0.53 7.00 -16.92
CA ALA A 69 -0.85 6.81 -18.33
C ALA A 69 -2.19 6.07 -18.48
N VAL A 70 -2.43 5.06 -17.63
CA VAL A 70 -3.72 4.36 -17.54
C VAL A 70 -4.85 5.32 -17.17
N ALA A 71 -4.61 6.25 -16.25
CA ALA A 71 -5.59 7.26 -15.86
C ALA A 71 -5.95 8.20 -17.03
N GLN A 72 -4.96 8.62 -17.82
CA GLN A 72 -5.17 9.55 -18.94
C GLN A 72 -6.16 9.01 -19.97
N TRP A 73 -5.97 7.79 -20.46
CA TRP A 73 -6.90 7.22 -21.44
C TRP A 73 -8.14 6.60 -20.76
N GLY A 74 -7.98 6.02 -19.57
CA GLY A 74 -9.08 5.37 -18.84
C GLY A 74 -10.19 6.33 -18.42
N ALA A 75 -9.85 7.60 -18.13
CA ALA A 75 -10.84 8.64 -17.84
C ALA A 75 -11.78 8.96 -19.01
N SER A 76 -11.38 8.64 -20.24
CA SER A 76 -12.23 8.87 -21.43
C SER A 76 -13.27 7.77 -21.65
N ILE A 77 -13.22 6.68 -20.88
CA ILE A 77 -14.10 5.51 -21.03
C ILE A 77 -15.07 5.48 -19.83
N PRO A 78 -16.35 5.82 -20.02
CA PRO A 78 -17.34 5.81 -18.94
C PRO A 78 -17.41 4.45 -18.22
N GLY A 79 -17.31 4.46 -16.90
CA GLY A 79 -17.39 3.24 -16.06
C GLY A 79 -16.14 2.36 -16.05
N PHE A 80 -15.09 2.67 -16.82
CA PHE A 80 -13.88 1.85 -16.91
C PHE A 80 -13.25 1.58 -15.54
N ALA A 81 -13.09 2.63 -14.71
CA ALA A 81 -12.50 2.50 -13.38
C ALA A 81 -13.26 1.51 -12.49
N SER A 82 -14.58 1.68 -12.40
CA SER A 82 -15.46 0.85 -11.58
C SER A 82 -15.56 -0.59 -12.08
N SER A 83 -15.61 -0.78 -13.40
CA SER A 83 -15.66 -2.11 -14.00
C SER A 83 -14.36 -2.88 -13.75
N MET A 84 -13.22 -2.23 -13.94
CA MET A 84 -11.91 -2.83 -13.67
C MET A 84 -11.71 -3.12 -12.18
N ALA A 85 -12.07 -2.18 -11.29
CA ALA A 85 -11.97 -2.40 -9.85
C ALA A 85 -12.82 -3.60 -9.40
N THR A 86 -14.06 -3.72 -9.93
CA THR A 86 -14.94 -4.86 -9.63
C THR A 86 -14.38 -6.18 -10.17
N MET A 87 -14.00 -6.22 -11.45
CA MET A 87 -13.47 -7.42 -12.11
C MET A 87 -12.20 -7.96 -11.45
N THR A 88 -11.39 -7.06 -10.89
CA THR A 88 -10.09 -7.40 -10.28
C THR A 88 -10.16 -7.54 -8.76
N GLU A 89 -11.35 -7.51 -8.18
CA GLU A 89 -11.57 -7.61 -6.72
C GLU A 89 -10.76 -6.54 -5.95
N GLY A 90 -10.75 -5.30 -6.48
CA GLY A 90 -10.05 -4.16 -5.88
C GLY A 90 -8.54 -4.11 -6.14
N LYS A 91 -7.98 -4.99 -7.00
CA LYS A 91 -6.55 -4.97 -7.37
C LYS A 91 -6.23 -3.97 -8.48
N PHE A 92 -7.13 -3.05 -8.80
CA PHE A 92 -6.96 -2.06 -9.85
C PHE A 92 -7.22 -0.64 -9.32
N ILE A 93 -6.33 0.29 -9.68
CA ILE A 93 -6.53 1.73 -9.49
C ILE A 93 -5.71 2.54 -10.50
N MET A 94 -6.32 3.56 -11.08
CA MET A 94 -5.68 4.46 -12.06
C MET A 94 -5.22 5.77 -11.40
N ALA A 95 -4.30 5.66 -10.44
CA ALA A 95 -3.71 6.81 -9.76
C ALA A 95 -2.18 6.70 -9.76
N GLY A 96 -1.49 7.81 -10.01
CA GLY A 96 -0.02 7.87 -10.13
C GLY A 96 0.75 7.26 -8.99
N GLY A 97 1.91 6.70 -9.30
CA GLY A 97 2.74 5.96 -8.34
C GLY A 97 2.88 4.46 -8.61
N GLY A 98 2.27 3.93 -9.68
CA GLY A 98 2.51 2.57 -10.15
C GLY A 98 3.34 2.56 -11.43
N TRP A 99 4.38 1.72 -11.48
CA TRP A 99 5.25 1.58 -12.64
C TRP A 99 5.57 0.11 -12.97
N PRO A 100 5.61 -0.26 -14.25
CA PRO A 100 6.06 -1.58 -14.67
C PRO A 100 7.58 -1.69 -14.48
N ILE A 101 8.02 -2.81 -13.92
CA ILE A 101 9.42 -3.17 -13.76
C ILE A 101 9.83 -3.97 -15.00
N ARG A 102 10.80 -3.46 -15.76
CA ARG A 102 11.24 -4.06 -17.03
C ARG A 102 12.67 -4.56 -17.00
N SER A 103 12.92 -5.65 -17.70
CA SER A 103 14.25 -6.20 -17.97
C SER A 103 14.28 -6.74 -19.40
N GLY A 104 15.24 -6.28 -20.21
CA GLY A 104 15.34 -6.70 -21.61
C GLY A 104 14.10 -6.37 -22.44
N GLY A 105 13.42 -5.25 -22.16
CA GLY A 105 12.17 -4.84 -22.83
C GLY A 105 10.92 -5.58 -22.37
N ILE A 106 11.05 -6.62 -21.53
CA ILE A 106 9.93 -7.41 -21.01
C ILE A 106 9.57 -6.93 -19.60
N THR A 107 8.27 -6.83 -19.32
CA THR A 107 7.77 -6.54 -17.97
C THR A 107 7.84 -7.78 -17.11
N ILE A 108 8.63 -7.70 -16.04
CA ILE A 108 8.92 -8.81 -15.13
C ILE A 108 8.20 -8.66 -13.78
N GLY A 109 7.52 -7.53 -13.56
CA GLY A 109 6.79 -7.18 -12.36
C GLY A 109 6.33 -5.73 -12.36
N GLY A 110 5.83 -5.24 -11.22
CA GLY A 110 5.41 -3.86 -11.04
C GLY A 110 5.72 -3.35 -9.64
N ILE A 111 5.97 -2.05 -9.53
CA ILE A 111 6.04 -1.32 -8.25
C ILE A 111 4.81 -0.44 -8.12
N GLY A 112 4.32 -0.28 -6.90
CA GLY A 112 3.30 0.70 -6.55
C GLY A 112 3.63 1.40 -5.23
N VAL A 113 3.43 2.70 -5.19
CA VAL A 113 3.67 3.55 -4.01
C VAL A 113 2.40 4.33 -3.67
N SER A 114 2.07 4.44 -2.40
CA SER A 114 0.91 5.18 -1.93
C SER A 114 1.11 5.79 -0.54
N GLY A 115 0.61 7.01 -0.33
CA GLY A 115 0.64 7.71 0.95
C GLY A 115 1.46 9.00 0.92
N GLY A 116 1.96 9.39 -0.26
CA GLY A 116 2.71 10.60 -0.47
C GLY A 116 2.00 11.82 0.11
N ASN A 117 2.78 12.65 0.80
CA ASN A 117 2.27 13.85 1.47
C ASN A 117 2.12 15.07 0.54
N ALA A 118 2.43 14.92 -0.75
CA ALA A 118 2.26 15.95 -1.76
C ALA A 118 1.95 15.33 -3.14
N PRO A 119 1.34 16.09 -4.07
CA PRO A 119 1.10 15.63 -5.44
C PRO A 119 2.38 15.12 -6.11
N GLY A 120 2.28 14.00 -6.81
CA GLY A 120 3.40 13.40 -7.55
C GLY A 120 4.46 12.69 -6.69
N ARG A 121 4.35 12.70 -5.35
CA ARG A 121 5.35 12.03 -4.47
C ARG A 121 5.38 10.52 -4.65
N ASP A 122 4.22 9.91 -4.78
CA ASP A 122 4.11 8.47 -5.04
C ASP A 122 4.87 8.08 -6.32
N ASP A 123 4.67 8.86 -7.40
CA ASP A 123 5.34 8.66 -8.68
C ASP A 123 6.86 8.86 -8.61
N GLU A 124 7.29 9.95 -7.96
CA GLU A 124 8.70 10.26 -7.78
C GLU A 124 9.46 9.14 -7.04
N ILE A 125 8.86 8.60 -5.98
CA ILE A 125 9.44 7.50 -5.19
C ILE A 125 9.48 6.20 -6.01
N ALA A 126 8.40 5.87 -6.72
CA ALA A 126 8.35 4.68 -7.57
C ALA A 126 9.40 4.72 -8.69
N ARG A 127 9.57 5.89 -9.34
CA ARG A 127 10.58 6.11 -10.37
C ARG A 127 12.01 5.99 -9.85
N ALA A 128 12.29 6.53 -8.67
CA ALA A 128 13.59 6.35 -8.02
C ALA A 128 13.91 4.87 -7.79
N GLY A 129 12.90 4.08 -7.40
CA GLY A 129 13.00 2.62 -7.26
C GLY A 129 13.44 1.92 -8.54
N ILE A 130 12.74 2.14 -9.66
CA ILE A 130 13.03 1.43 -10.93
C ILE A 130 14.30 1.94 -11.63
N ALA A 131 14.75 3.16 -11.35
CA ALA A 131 15.95 3.73 -11.96
C ALA A 131 17.23 2.92 -11.67
N VAL A 132 17.27 2.17 -10.58
CA VAL A 132 18.43 1.32 -10.22
C VAL A 132 18.65 0.14 -11.16
N LEU A 133 17.67 -0.18 -12.02
CA LEU A 133 17.81 -1.20 -13.05
C LEU A 133 18.46 -0.66 -14.34
N ASN A 134 18.37 0.65 -14.56
CA ASN A 134 18.93 1.33 -15.73
C ASN A 134 20.37 1.79 -15.49
N THR A 135 20.84 1.72 -14.25
CA THR A 135 22.23 2.04 -13.93
C THR A 135 23.08 0.83 -14.33
N PRO A 136 24.03 0.96 -15.29
CA PRO A 136 24.97 -0.11 -15.58
C PRO A 136 25.63 -0.51 -14.26
N ASN A 137 25.73 -1.82 -14.04
CA ASN A 137 26.20 -2.43 -12.81
C ASN A 137 27.62 -1.94 -12.51
N ILE A 138 27.76 -0.79 -11.84
CA ILE A 138 28.99 -0.45 -11.12
C ILE A 138 28.98 -1.45 -9.99
N ALA A 139 29.79 -2.51 -10.15
CA ALA A 139 29.99 -3.53 -9.14
C ALA A 139 30.07 -2.83 -7.77
N PRO A 140 29.43 -3.38 -6.72
CA PRO A 140 29.58 -2.81 -5.39
C PRO A 140 31.08 -2.67 -5.15
N GLN A 141 31.56 -1.41 -5.07
CA GLN A 141 32.89 -1.17 -4.54
C GLN A 141 32.84 -1.85 -3.19
N GLN A 142 33.60 -2.94 -3.04
CA GLN A 142 33.94 -3.46 -1.74
C GLN A 142 34.43 -2.25 -0.98
N GLN A 143 33.59 -1.70 -0.09
CA GLN A 143 34.07 -0.81 0.93
C GLN A 143 35.12 -1.63 1.63
N SER A 144 36.39 -1.29 1.38
CA SER A 144 37.51 -1.80 2.14
C SER A 144 37.18 -1.46 3.59
N VAL A 145 36.64 -2.43 4.32
CA VAL A 145 36.61 -2.36 5.77
C VAL A 145 38.05 -2.07 6.18
N PRO A 146 38.33 -0.95 6.86
CA PRO A 146 39.66 -0.72 7.39
C PRO A 146 40.00 -1.96 8.20
N SER A 147 41.14 -2.58 7.90
CA SER A 147 41.65 -3.70 8.68
C SER A 147 41.64 -3.26 10.13
N ALA A 148 40.85 -3.93 10.97
CA ALA A 148 40.87 -3.68 12.41
C ALA A 148 42.34 -3.76 12.86
N PRO A 149 42.84 -2.80 13.66
CA PRO A 149 44.21 -2.86 14.14
C PRO A 149 44.43 -4.21 14.81
N ALA A 150 45.54 -4.86 14.47
CA ALA A 150 45.93 -6.15 15.04
C ALA A 150 45.84 -6.05 16.56
N GLN A 151 44.92 -6.82 17.17
CA GLN A 151 44.89 -6.91 18.61
C GLN A 151 46.19 -7.59 19.06
N PRO A 152 46.92 -7.04 20.05
CA PRO A 152 48.07 -7.73 20.61
C PRO A 152 47.63 -9.08 21.18
N PRO A 153 48.47 -10.12 21.12
CA PRO A 153 48.09 -11.45 21.57
C PRO A 153 47.69 -11.40 23.05
N LEU A 154 46.52 -11.95 23.36
CA LEU A 154 46.08 -12.16 24.74
C LEU A 154 47.11 -13.06 25.43
N SER A 155 47.83 -12.51 26.41
CA SER A 155 48.66 -13.31 27.31
C SER A 155 47.74 -14.20 28.14
N TYR A 156 47.71 -15.49 27.81
CA TYR A 156 46.98 -16.50 28.57
C TYR A 156 47.69 -16.71 29.92
N VAL A 157 47.17 -16.10 30.98
CA VAL A 157 47.60 -16.41 32.35
C VAL A 157 46.96 -17.75 32.72
N GLN A 158 47.80 -18.79 32.86
CA GLN A 158 47.38 -20.09 33.39
C GLN A 158 46.78 -19.88 34.80
N PRO A 159 45.55 -20.35 35.10
CA PRO A 159 45.08 -20.41 36.47
C PRO A 159 46.00 -21.35 37.25
N GLY A 160 46.57 -20.85 38.35
CA GLY A 160 47.45 -21.61 39.22
C GLY A 160 46.78 -22.90 39.71
N VAL A 161 47.56 -23.97 39.73
CA VAL A 161 47.20 -25.25 40.34
C VAL A 161 46.85 -25.06 41.81
N SER A 162 45.56 -25.04 42.13
CA SER A 162 45.09 -25.10 43.51
C SER A 162 44.85 -26.56 43.87
N SER A 163 45.67 -27.07 44.77
CA SER A 163 45.66 -28.43 45.28
C SER A 163 44.32 -28.79 45.96
N TYR A 164 43.85 -30.00 45.68
CA TYR A 164 42.64 -30.63 46.20
C TYR A 164 42.50 -30.56 47.73
N LEU A 165 41.30 -30.19 48.19
CA LEU A 165 40.74 -30.60 49.47
C LEU A 165 39.27 -30.99 49.23
N SER A 166 39.00 -32.29 49.31
CA SER A 166 37.64 -32.86 49.25
C SER A 166 36.89 -32.59 50.55
N PRO A 167 35.60 -32.20 50.49
CA PRO A 167 34.67 -32.44 51.58
C PRO A 167 33.76 -33.63 51.22
N SER A 168 33.82 -34.65 52.07
CA SER A 168 32.81 -35.69 52.23
C SER A 168 31.46 -35.07 52.56
N GLY A 169 30.46 -35.24 51.70
CA GLY A 169 29.08 -34.83 51.96
C GLY A 169 28.11 -35.39 50.92
N SER A 170 27.13 -36.17 51.39
CA SER A 170 26.13 -36.90 50.61
C SER A 170 25.25 -36.00 49.73
N PRO A 171 24.76 -36.46 48.56
CA PRO A 171 23.90 -35.64 47.70
C PRO A 171 22.48 -35.53 48.25
N SER A 172 21.97 -34.30 48.32
CA SER A 172 20.52 -34.00 48.43
C SER A 172 19.92 -33.85 47.02
N PRO A 173 18.63 -34.17 46.81
CA PRO A 173 18.07 -34.40 45.48
C PRO A 173 17.83 -33.11 44.67
N VAL A 174 17.99 -33.26 43.35
CA VAL A 174 17.71 -32.28 42.30
C VAL A 174 16.20 -31.96 42.27
N ALA A 175 15.85 -30.67 42.34
CA ALA A 175 14.49 -30.21 42.12
C ALA A 175 14.12 -30.32 40.62
N GLN A 176 13.01 -30.98 40.31
CA GLN A 176 12.42 -31.02 38.98
C GLN A 176 11.74 -29.69 38.62
N PRO A 177 11.77 -29.25 37.34
CA PRO A 177 10.98 -28.10 36.88
C PRO A 177 9.48 -28.44 36.88
N PRO A 178 8.58 -27.47 37.16
CA PRO A 178 7.14 -27.74 37.25
C PRO A 178 6.50 -28.07 35.90
N ASP A 179 5.58 -29.04 35.95
CA ASP A 179 4.79 -29.57 34.84
C ASP A 179 3.96 -28.50 34.11
N ASN A 180 4.08 -28.49 32.78
CA ASN A 180 3.26 -27.69 31.87
C ASN A 180 1.85 -28.31 31.79
N LYS A 181 0.87 -27.74 32.50
CA LYS A 181 -0.52 -28.15 32.38
C LYS A 181 -1.10 -27.73 31.03
N THR A 182 -1.32 -28.73 30.18
CA THR A 182 -2.19 -28.67 29.00
C THR A 182 -3.55 -28.10 29.38
N VAL A 183 -3.96 -27.00 28.76
CA VAL A 183 -5.30 -26.43 28.89
C VAL A 183 -6.21 -27.16 27.89
N ASP A 184 -7.10 -28.01 28.40
CA ASP A 184 -8.14 -28.69 27.63
C ASP A 184 -9.35 -27.75 27.45
N PHE A 185 -9.63 -27.36 26.21
CA PHE A 185 -10.72 -26.45 25.81
C PHE A 185 -12.04 -27.19 25.52
N SER A 186 -12.35 -28.23 26.30
CA SER A 186 -13.52 -29.06 26.08
C SER A 186 -14.35 -29.22 27.37
N ARG A 187 -15.11 -28.18 27.76
CA ARG A 187 -16.35 -28.26 28.58
C ARG A 187 -16.82 -26.88 29.05
N GLN A 188 -17.70 -26.23 28.29
CA GLN A 188 -18.71 -25.33 28.86
C GLN A 188 -19.85 -25.07 27.87
N PHE A 189 -20.72 -26.07 27.68
CA PHE A 189 -22.10 -25.84 27.24
C PHE A 189 -23.02 -26.36 28.35
N GLY A 190 -23.32 -25.45 29.29
CA GLY A 190 -24.34 -25.66 30.31
C GLY A 190 -25.67 -25.14 29.79
N GLN A 191 -26.63 -26.06 29.65
CA GLN A 191 -28.02 -25.78 29.38
C GLN A 191 -28.69 -25.14 30.61
N SER A 192 -29.52 -24.12 30.39
CA SER A 192 -30.71 -23.86 31.22
C SER A 192 -31.71 -23.06 30.39
N GLY A 193 -32.85 -23.68 30.08
CA GLY A 193 -33.95 -23.04 29.37
C GLY A 193 -34.88 -22.27 30.31
N GLN A 194 -35.58 -21.28 29.75
CA GLN A 194 -36.94 -20.92 30.14
C GLN A 194 -37.73 -20.47 28.91
N GLN A 195 -39.02 -20.81 28.94
CA GLN A 195 -40.03 -20.78 27.88
C GLN A 195 -40.67 -19.40 27.71
N GLY A 196 -41.18 -19.08 26.51
CA GLY A 196 -42.03 -17.91 26.28
C GLY A 196 -42.47 -17.64 24.83
N GLN A 197 -43.27 -18.56 24.25
CA GLN A 197 -44.38 -18.44 23.25
C GLN A 197 -44.31 -17.54 21.98
N PRO A 198 -45.06 -17.87 20.90
CA PRO A 198 -44.70 -17.60 19.50
C PRO A 198 -45.63 -16.62 18.73
N GLY A 199 -45.15 -16.13 17.59
CA GLY A 199 -45.99 -15.72 16.45
C GLY A 199 -45.78 -14.29 15.95
N GLN A 200 -45.17 -14.14 14.77
CA GLN A 200 -45.84 -13.68 13.54
C GLN A 200 -44.82 -13.56 12.41
N SER A 201 -45.00 -14.41 11.40
CA SER A 201 -44.40 -14.35 10.08
C SER A 201 -45.19 -13.33 9.26
N LEU A 202 -44.50 -12.36 8.65
CA LEU A 202 -45.05 -11.56 7.56
C LEU A 202 -44.22 -11.83 6.30
N SER A 203 -44.65 -12.87 5.59
CA SER A 203 -44.45 -12.99 4.15
C SER A 203 -45.34 -11.96 3.45
N GLN A 204 -44.76 -11.07 2.63
CA GLN A 204 -45.51 -10.42 1.56
C GLN A 204 -44.83 -10.71 0.22
N SER A 205 -45.60 -11.42 -0.58
CA SER A 205 -45.33 -11.81 -1.96
C SER A 205 -45.61 -10.65 -2.93
N PHE A 206 -44.93 -10.72 -4.07
CA PHE A 206 -45.01 -9.88 -5.26
C PHE A 206 -46.42 -9.57 -5.76
N ASP A 207 -46.59 -8.38 -6.35
CA ASP A 207 -47.53 -8.17 -7.46
C ASP A 207 -46.87 -7.28 -8.55
N PRO A 208 -46.64 -7.78 -9.78
CA PRO A 208 -45.94 -7.04 -10.83
C PRO A 208 -46.88 -6.71 -11.99
N GLN A 209 -47.76 -5.71 -11.90
CA GLN A 209 -48.35 -5.02 -13.06
C GLN A 209 -48.85 -3.60 -12.75
N ALA A 210 -48.18 -2.59 -13.30
CA ALA A 210 -48.82 -1.35 -13.76
C ALA A 210 -47.98 -0.72 -14.87
N THR A 211 -48.58 -0.68 -16.06
CA THR A 211 -48.09 -0.20 -17.34
C THR A 211 -48.10 1.35 -17.42
N VAL A 212 -47.05 1.88 -18.05
CA VAL A 212 -46.96 3.06 -18.94
C VAL A 212 -47.90 4.24 -18.70
N SER A 213 -47.33 5.42 -18.41
CA SER A 213 -47.78 6.70 -18.96
C SER A 213 -46.66 7.73 -18.94
N ASN A 214 -46.24 8.13 -20.15
CA ASN A 214 -45.31 9.21 -20.42
C ASN A 214 -46.11 10.51 -20.53
N VAL A 215 -45.80 11.55 -19.74
CA VAL A 215 -46.28 12.92 -19.97
C VAL A 215 -45.14 13.89 -19.68
N ASN A 216 -44.63 14.50 -20.74
CA ASN A 216 -43.85 15.73 -20.69
C ASN A 216 -44.75 16.87 -20.16
N ASN A 217 -44.32 17.62 -19.14
CA ASN A 217 -44.44 19.08 -19.16
C ASN A 217 -43.46 19.75 -18.18
N ALA A 218 -42.94 20.88 -18.63
CA ALA A 218 -41.97 21.76 -18.00
C ALA A 218 -42.51 22.46 -16.75
N SER A 219 -41.64 22.77 -15.78
CA SER A 219 -41.63 24.08 -15.08
C SER A 219 -40.41 24.22 -14.17
N SER A 220 -39.87 25.43 -14.20
CA SER A 220 -38.66 25.95 -13.58
C SER A 220 -38.86 26.47 -12.14
N THR A 221 -37.73 26.56 -11.42
CA THR A 221 -37.39 27.39 -10.23
C THR A 221 -37.63 26.79 -8.82
N PRO A 222 -36.96 27.27 -7.74
CA PRO A 222 -35.79 28.17 -7.64
C PRO A 222 -34.65 27.66 -6.70
N ASN A 223 -33.51 28.33 -6.77
CA ASN A 223 -32.37 28.27 -5.85
C ASN A 223 -32.80 28.34 -4.36
N ASP A 224 -32.34 27.37 -3.56
CA ASP A 224 -32.35 27.42 -2.10
C ASP A 224 -31.03 28.07 -1.61
N PRO A 225 -31.05 29.21 -0.91
CA PRO A 225 -29.86 29.93 -0.48
C PRO A 225 -29.32 29.52 0.90
N SER A 226 -29.57 28.30 1.39
CA SER A 226 -29.18 27.91 2.75
C SER A 226 -27.92 27.06 2.92
N ASN A 227 -27.06 26.95 1.90
CA ASN A 227 -25.81 26.18 2.01
C ASN A 227 -24.54 27.04 1.91
N ASP A 228 -24.40 28.01 2.83
CA ASP A 228 -23.13 28.65 3.12
C ASP A 228 -22.36 27.79 4.13
N ASP A 229 -21.57 26.83 3.64
CA ASP A 229 -20.55 26.16 4.43
C ASP A 229 -19.27 27.04 4.45
N PRO A 230 -18.92 27.68 5.58
CA PRO A 230 -17.79 28.61 5.66
C PRO A 230 -16.41 27.93 5.58
N TYR A 231 -16.33 26.60 5.41
CA TYR A 231 -15.08 25.85 5.30
C TYR A 231 -14.91 25.10 3.98
N ASN A 232 -15.27 25.72 2.85
CA ASN A 232 -14.90 25.20 1.53
C ASN A 232 -13.59 25.87 1.00
N PRO A 233 -12.41 25.24 1.12
CA PRO A 233 -11.14 25.80 0.65
C PRO A 233 -10.95 25.78 -0.88
N TYR A 234 -11.95 25.39 -1.66
CA TYR A 234 -11.84 25.24 -3.13
C TYR A 234 -12.58 26.31 -3.96
N VAL A 235 -13.11 27.37 -3.36
CA VAL A 235 -13.72 28.48 -4.11
C VAL A 235 -12.67 29.56 -4.38
N GLN A 236 -12.04 29.53 -5.56
CA GLN A 236 -11.24 30.64 -6.09
C GLN A 236 -12.15 31.59 -6.89
N PRO A 237 -12.09 32.92 -6.70
CA PRO A 237 -12.89 33.84 -7.51
C PRO A 237 -12.35 33.92 -8.94
N TYR A 238 -13.21 33.61 -9.91
CA TYR A 238 -12.96 33.90 -11.33
C TYR A 238 -12.90 35.43 -11.53
N SER A 239 -11.69 35.96 -11.79
CA SER A 239 -11.51 37.33 -12.27
C SER A 239 -11.81 37.38 -13.78
N SER A 240 -12.95 37.94 -14.14
CA SER A 240 -13.34 38.19 -15.53
C SER A 240 -12.80 39.54 -16.01
N GLU A 241 -11.56 39.59 -16.49
CA GLU A 241 -11.07 40.70 -17.31
C GLU A 241 -10.15 40.19 -18.43
N ARG A 242 -10.33 40.77 -19.63
CA ARG A 242 -9.65 40.50 -20.91
C ARG A 242 -10.35 39.50 -21.86
N TYR A 243 -11.53 39.89 -22.31
CA TYR A 243 -11.95 39.64 -23.69
C TYR A 243 -12.35 40.98 -24.30
N ASN A 244 -11.42 41.62 -25.01
CA ASN A 244 -11.63 42.65 -26.05
C ASN A 244 -10.31 43.39 -26.30
N GLN A 245 -9.49 42.88 -27.22
CA GLN A 245 -8.55 43.65 -28.05
C GLN A 245 -7.87 42.66 -28.99
N ASP A 246 -8.49 42.42 -30.15
CA ASP A 246 -7.79 42.17 -31.42
C ASP A 246 -8.84 42.00 -32.53
N ARG A 247 -9.38 43.14 -32.98
CA ARG A 247 -10.07 43.22 -34.26
C ARG A 247 -9.97 44.61 -34.86
N SER A 248 -8.75 45.03 -35.19
CA SER A 248 -8.50 46.09 -36.17
C SER A 248 -7.03 46.07 -36.56
N GLU A 249 -6.71 45.41 -37.68
CA GLU A 249 -5.64 45.82 -38.62
C GLU A 249 -5.55 44.76 -39.72
N GLY A 250 -5.91 45.15 -40.95
CA GLY A 250 -5.90 44.24 -42.10
C GLY A 250 -6.75 44.72 -43.28
N GLN A 251 -6.63 45.99 -43.67
CA GLN A 251 -6.97 46.44 -45.02
C GLN A 251 -5.86 47.38 -45.51
N SER A 252 -5.09 46.90 -46.48
CA SER A 252 -4.30 47.66 -47.44
C SER A 252 -4.23 46.84 -48.71
#